data_AF-A0A3E1NYX3-F1
#
_entry.id   AF-A0A3E1NYX3-F1
#
_cell.length_a   1.000
_cell.length_b   1.000
_cell.length_c   1.000
_cell.angle_alpha   90.00
_cell.angle_beta   90.00
_cell.angle_gamma   90.00
#
_symmetry.space_group_name_H-M   'P 1'
#
loop_
_entity.id
_entity.type
_entity.pdbx_description
1 polymer ?
#
loop_
_entity_poly.entity_id
_entity_poly.type
_entity_poly.pdbx_seq_one_letter_code
_entity_poly.pdbx_strand_id
1 'polypeptide(L)'
;MKNKIGLVALFVLLLAMCQGVFAQDGSRKDQATKAMTDTMQARLSLNDDQYKKVYDINAQFLSKLGSIKQEGGGKLAKFQKLKAADQERDAALKPLLSDDQFKKFQEYKKARREEMKENYRNSKS
;
A
#
# COMPACT_ATOMS: atom_id res chain seq x y z
N MET A 1 2.08 -20.54 -60.15
CA MET A 1 2.00 -19.28 -59.38
C MET A 1 0.58 -19.05 -58.94
N LYS A 2 0.43 -18.33 -57.82
CA LYS A 2 -0.78 -17.66 -57.30
C LYS A 2 -1.48 -18.35 -56.12
N ASN A 3 -1.00 -17.94 -54.94
CA ASN A 3 -1.80 -17.57 -53.77
C ASN A 3 -2.25 -18.69 -52.82
N LYS A 4 -1.29 -19.30 -52.10
CA LYS A 4 -1.54 -20.09 -50.87
C LYS A 4 -0.79 -19.53 -49.64
N ILE A 5 -0.49 -18.23 -49.64
CA ILE A 5 0.24 -17.57 -48.54
C ILE A 5 -0.73 -16.80 -47.60
N GLY A 6 -2.01 -16.67 -47.98
CA GLY A 6 -2.99 -15.86 -47.24
C GLY A 6 -3.59 -16.49 -45.99
N LEU A 7 -3.39 -17.79 -45.72
CA LEU A 7 -4.09 -18.47 -44.60
C LEU A 7 -3.23 -18.69 -43.35
N VAL A 8 -1.90 -18.54 -43.44
CA VAL A 8 -1.00 -18.71 -42.28
C VAL A 8 -0.72 -17.36 -41.59
N ALA A 9 -0.95 -16.24 -42.28
CA ALA A 9 -0.74 -14.90 -41.74
C ALA A 9 -1.80 -14.44 -40.73
N LEU A 10 -2.96 -15.11 -40.64
CA LEU A 10 -4.05 -14.70 -39.75
C LEU A 10 -3.99 -15.33 -38.34
N PHE A 11 -3.18 -16.37 -38.13
CA PHE A 11 -3.04 -17.02 -36.83
C PHE A 11 -1.93 -16.44 -35.95
N VAL A 12 -0.99 -15.69 -36.52
CA VAL A 12 0.15 -15.11 -35.79
C VAL A 12 -0.18 -13.72 -35.18
N LEU A 13 -1.26 -13.07 -35.64
CA LEU A 13 -1.64 -11.73 -35.16
C LEU A 13 -2.41 -11.74 -33.81
N LEU A 14 -2.82 -12.90 -33.31
CA LEU A 14 -3.61 -13.04 -32.06
C LEU A 14 -2.76 -13.29 -30.80
N LEU A 15 -1.45 -13.53 -30.93
CA LEU A 15 -0.54 -13.78 -29.80
C LEU A 15 0.16 -12.51 -29.26
N ALA A 16 -0.12 -11.34 -29.83
CA ALA A 16 0.53 -10.09 -29.43
C ALA A 16 -0.16 -9.32 -28.27
N MET A 17 -1.30 -9.78 -27.74
CA MET A 17 -2.03 -9.06 -26.68
C MET A 17 -1.62 -9.41 -25.24
N CYS A 18 -0.49 -10.09 -25.02
CA CYS A 18 0.04 -10.34 -23.67
C CYS A 18 1.33 -9.57 -23.33
N GLN A 19 1.71 -8.58 -24.13
CA GLN A 19 2.91 -7.79 -23.86
C GLN A 19 2.57 -6.56 -23.02
N GLY A 20 2.85 -6.62 -21.71
CA GLY A 20 3.00 -5.42 -20.87
C GLY A 20 2.26 -5.36 -19.51
N VAL A 21 2.25 -6.41 -18.69
CA VAL A 21 1.79 -6.32 -17.28
C VAL A 21 2.88 -5.70 -16.37
N PHE A 22 3.50 -4.58 -16.79
CA PHE A 22 4.56 -3.92 -16.00
C PHE A 22 4.30 -2.43 -15.71
N ALA A 23 3.15 -1.89 -16.12
CA ALA A 23 2.71 -0.54 -15.72
C ALA A 23 1.77 -0.52 -14.49
N GLN A 24 1.41 -1.68 -13.92
CA GLN A 24 0.41 -1.76 -12.86
C GLN A 24 0.92 -1.36 -11.46
N ASP A 25 2.23 -1.38 -11.21
CA ASP A 25 2.75 -1.21 -9.84
C ASP A 25 2.70 0.25 -9.36
N GLY A 26 3.04 1.20 -10.24
CA GLY A 26 3.02 2.64 -9.93
C GLY A 26 1.62 3.17 -9.60
N SER A 27 0.62 2.79 -10.39
CA SER A 27 -0.77 3.25 -10.21
C SER A 27 -1.42 2.60 -8.98
N ARG A 28 -1.12 1.33 -8.68
CA ARG A 28 -1.68 0.65 -7.50
C ARG A 28 -1.10 1.20 -6.20
N LYS A 29 0.19 1.52 -6.18
CA LYS A 29 0.86 2.12 -5.02
C LYS A 29 0.37 3.54 -4.77
N ASP A 30 0.19 4.33 -5.82
CA ASP A 30 -0.39 5.67 -5.72
C ASP A 30 -1.82 5.61 -5.16
N GLN A 31 -2.68 4.74 -5.71
CA GLN A 31 -4.03 4.54 -5.20
C GLN A 31 -4.06 4.10 -3.73
N ALA A 32 -3.16 3.19 -3.32
CA ALA A 32 -3.04 2.76 -1.94
C ALA A 32 -2.58 3.90 -1.02
N THR A 33 -1.62 4.71 -1.47
CA THR A 33 -1.16 5.91 -0.74
C THR A 33 -2.30 6.89 -0.57
N LYS A 34 -3.04 7.18 -1.65
CA LYS A 34 -4.19 8.08 -1.64
C LYS A 34 -5.28 7.57 -0.70
N ALA A 35 -5.70 6.32 -0.80
CA ALA A 35 -6.73 5.74 0.06
C ALA A 35 -6.35 5.79 1.54
N MET A 36 -5.08 5.51 1.85
CA MET A 36 -4.56 5.59 3.21
C MET A 36 -4.59 7.05 3.73
N THR A 37 -4.18 8.00 2.89
CA THR A 37 -4.17 9.43 3.23
C THR A 37 -5.57 10.00 3.36
N ASP A 38 -6.49 9.62 2.48
CA ASP A 38 -7.92 10.00 2.54
C ASP A 38 -8.58 9.48 3.81
N THR A 39 -8.22 8.27 4.25
CA THR A 39 -8.68 7.74 5.54
C THR A 39 -8.18 8.60 6.70
N MET A 40 -6.92 9.04 6.66
CA MET A 40 -6.38 9.96 7.66
C MET A 40 -7.05 11.33 7.58
N GLN A 41 -7.32 11.85 6.39
CA GLN A 41 -8.06 13.09 6.19
C GLN A 41 -9.43 13.03 6.87
N ALA A 42 -10.20 11.97 6.60
CA ALA A 42 -11.54 11.82 7.16
C ALA A 42 -11.55 11.68 8.69
N ARG A 43 -10.48 11.13 9.29
CA ARG A 43 -10.39 10.90 10.74
C ARG A 43 -9.80 12.08 11.51
N LEU A 44 -8.86 12.79 10.88
CA LEU A 44 -8.01 13.78 11.54
C LEU A 44 -8.32 15.21 11.08
N SER A 45 -9.12 15.36 10.02
CA SER A 45 -9.43 16.65 9.38
C SER A 45 -8.15 17.42 9.08
N LEU A 46 -7.24 16.82 8.30
CA LEU A 46 -5.97 17.46 7.98
C LEU A 46 -6.23 18.71 7.13
N ASN A 47 -5.39 19.72 7.27
CA ASN A 47 -5.34 20.80 6.29
C ASN A 47 -4.55 20.35 5.04
N ASP A 48 -4.60 21.16 3.98
CA ASP A 48 -4.00 20.82 2.68
C ASP A 48 -2.49 20.54 2.76
N ASP A 49 -1.76 21.30 3.57
CA ASP A 49 -0.32 21.14 3.74
C ASP A 49 0.02 19.87 4.55
N GLN A 50 -0.76 19.59 5.59
CA GLN A 50 -0.68 18.34 6.33
C GLN A 50 -1.00 17.15 5.43
N TYR A 51 -2.06 17.23 4.62
CA TYR A 51 -2.44 16.15 3.70
C TYR A 51 -1.30 15.80 2.75
N LYS A 52 -0.68 16.79 2.09
CA LYS A 52 0.45 16.56 1.16
C LYS A 52 1.63 15.87 1.85
N LYS A 53 2.03 16.35 3.03
CA LYS A 53 3.17 15.77 3.77
C LYS A 53 2.84 14.36 4.30
N VAL A 54 1.60 14.15 4.75
CA VAL A 54 1.12 12.83 5.20
C VAL A 54 1.08 11.85 4.02
N TYR A 55 0.68 12.29 2.83
CA TYR A 55 0.74 11.50 1.61
C TYR A 55 2.16 10.98 1.35
N ASP A 56 3.16 11.87 1.38
CA ASP A 56 4.56 11.49 1.15
C ASP A 56 5.07 10.49 2.19
N ILE A 57 4.75 10.71 3.47
CA ILE A 57 5.09 9.78 4.55
C ILE A 57 4.44 8.42 4.34
N ASN A 58 3.17 8.39 3.93
CA ASN A 58 2.45 7.15 3.64
C ASN A 58 3.04 6.43 2.42
N ALA A 59 3.47 7.16 1.39
CA ALA A 59 4.12 6.58 0.22
C ALA A 59 5.44 5.89 0.61
N GLN A 60 6.25 6.55 1.43
CA GLN A 60 7.50 5.97 1.97
C GLN A 60 7.22 4.74 2.81
N PHE A 61 6.23 4.82 3.71
CA PHE A 61 5.82 3.69 4.53
C PHE A 61 5.39 2.48 3.69
N LEU A 62 4.53 2.67 2.68
CA LEU A 62 4.09 1.60 1.78
C LEU A 62 5.25 1.00 0.97
N SER A 63 6.21 1.82 0.54
CA SER A 63 7.45 1.36 -0.12
C SER A 63 8.24 0.42 0.80
N LYS A 64 8.39 0.80 2.07
CA LYS A 64 9.10 0.01 3.07
C LYS A 64 8.36 -1.29 3.39
N LEU A 65 7.02 -1.26 3.47
CA LEU A 65 6.22 -2.48 3.62
C LEU A 65 6.41 -3.44 2.44
N GLY A 66 6.42 -2.91 1.21
CA GLY A 66 6.69 -3.71 0.00
C GLY A 66 8.05 -4.38 0.05
N SER A 67 9.08 -3.63 0.46
CA SER A 67 10.44 -4.15 0.62
C SER A 67 10.51 -5.26 1.66
N ILE A 68 9.96 -5.05 2.87
CA ILE A 68 9.93 -6.07 3.95
C ILE A 68 9.19 -7.33 3.51
N LYS A 69 8.15 -7.20 2.67
CA LYS A 69 7.41 -8.35 2.15
C LYS A 69 8.29 -9.20 1.21
N GLN A 70 9.04 -8.54 0.33
CA GLN A 70 9.94 -9.17 -0.64
C GLN A 70 11.22 -9.74 -0.01
N GLU A 71 11.67 -9.16 1.11
CA GLU A 71 12.82 -9.67 1.85
C GLU A 71 12.63 -11.13 2.28
N GLY A 72 13.73 -11.89 2.33
CA GLY A 72 13.74 -13.23 2.92
C GLY A 72 13.57 -13.22 4.44
N GLY A 73 13.55 -14.41 5.04
CA GLY A 73 13.59 -14.59 6.50
C GLY A 73 12.26 -14.99 7.15
N GLY A 74 12.36 -15.33 8.44
CA GLY A 74 11.25 -15.85 9.22
C GLY A 74 10.16 -14.83 9.51
N LYS A 75 8.94 -15.33 9.80
CA LYS A 75 7.76 -14.49 10.10
C LYS A 75 8.01 -13.51 11.25
N LEU A 76 8.72 -13.94 12.30
CA LEU A 76 9.04 -13.09 13.45
C LEU A 76 9.95 -11.91 13.10
N ALA A 77 10.99 -12.15 12.29
CA ALA A 77 11.89 -11.10 11.84
C ALA A 77 11.15 -10.07 10.97
N LYS A 78 10.30 -10.53 10.05
CA LYS A 78 9.44 -9.63 9.26
C LYS A 78 8.51 -8.81 10.15
N PHE A 79 7.88 -9.44 11.14
CA PHE A 79 7.01 -8.74 12.09
C PHE A 79 7.74 -7.62 12.85
N GLN A 80 8.96 -7.86 13.32
CA GLN A 80 9.77 -6.84 13.98
C GLN A 80 10.07 -5.66 13.05
N LYS A 81 10.42 -5.93 11.78
CA LYS A 81 10.65 -4.87 10.77
C LYS A 81 9.39 -4.07 10.47
N LEU A 82 8.24 -4.73 10.35
CA LEU A 82 6.95 -4.07 10.15
C LEU A 82 6.61 -3.16 11.34
N LYS A 83 6.87 -3.62 12.57
CA LYS A 83 6.69 -2.81 13.78
C LYS A 83 7.60 -1.59 13.80
N ALA A 84 8.87 -1.75 13.43
CA ALA A 84 9.81 -0.63 13.34
C ALA A 84 9.38 0.39 12.28
N ALA A 85 8.96 -0.06 11.09
CA ALA A 85 8.43 0.82 10.05
C ALA A 85 7.19 1.59 10.51
N ASP A 86 6.31 0.96 11.29
CA ASP A 86 5.14 1.62 11.89
C ASP A 86 5.53 2.69 12.92
N GLN A 87 6.57 2.44 13.73
CA GLN A 87 7.10 3.41 14.70
C GLN A 87 7.78 4.60 14.02
N GLU A 88 8.54 4.36 12.96
CA GLU A 88 9.16 5.43 12.17
C GLU A 88 8.10 6.33 11.52
N ARG A 89 7.03 5.74 10.98
CA ARG A 89 5.90 6.50 10.43
C ARG A 89 5.28 7.39 11.52
N ASP A 90 5.06 6.86 12.72
CA ASP A 90 4.49 7.64 13.83
C ASP A 90 5.40 8.81 14.21
N ALA A 91 6.72 8.58 14.25
CA ALA A 91 7.70 9.63 14.53
C ALA A 91 7.68 10.73 13.45
N ALA A 92 7.55 10.37 12.17
CA ALA A 92 7.46 11.33 11.07
C ALA A 92 6.14 12.12 11.07
N LEU A 93 5.03 11.50 11.49
CA LEU A 93 3.71 12.15 11.56
C LEU A 93 3.58 13.09 12.75
N LYS A 94 4.18 12.74 13.90
CA LYS A 94 4.03 13.50 15.16
C LYS A 94 4.29 15.01 15.03
N PRO A 95 5.37 15.50 14.39
CA PRO A 95 5.61 16.95 14.28
C PRO A 95 4.70 17.66 13.26
N LEU A 96 3.97 16.92 12.42
CA LEU A 96 3.08 17.49 11.39
C LEU A 96 1.63 17.61 11.87
N LEU A 97 1.24 16.79 12.83
CA LEU A 97 -0.10 16.75 13.39
C LEU A 97 -0.16 17.57 14.67
N SER A 98 -1.31 18.17 14.96
CA SER A 98 -1.57 18.69 16.31
C SER A 98 -1.64 17.53 17.31
N ASP A 99 -1.51 17.83 18.60
CA ASP A 99 -1.62 16.81 19.65
C ASP A 99 -2.96 16.05 19.59
N ASP A 100 -4.06 16.76 19.34
CA ASP A 100 -5.39 16.16 19.17
C ASP A 100 -5.47 15.26 17.94
N GLN A 101 -4.90 15.69 16.81
CA GLN A 101 -4.85 14.88 15.59
C GLN A 101 -3.99 13.63 15.80
N PHE A 102 -2.83 13.76 16.44
CA PHE A 102 -1.96 12.63 16.73
C PHE A 102 -2.61 11.65 17.71
N LYS A 103 -3.35 12.15 18.72
CA LYS A 103 -4.13 11.31 19.64
C LYS A 103 -5.19 10.51 18.90
N LYS A 104 -6.02 11.15 18.06
CA LYS A 104 -7.04 10.47 17.23
C LYS A 104 -6.42 9.41 16.33
N PHE A 105 -5.24 9.70 15.76
CA PHE A 105 -4.49 8.74 14.96
C PHE A 105 -4.06 7.50 15.76
N GLN A 106 -3.51 7.69 16.96
CA GLN A 106 -3.11 6.58 17.84
C GLN A 106 -4.31 5.74 18.29
N GLU A 107 -5.43 6.38 18.61
CA GLU A 107 -6.69 5.70 18.96
C GLU A 107 -7.21 4.85 17.78
N TYR A 108 -7.25 5.42 16.58
CA TYR A 108 -7.62 4.70 15.37
C TYR A 108 -6.71 3.48 15.13
N LYS A 109 -5.38 3.66 15.26
CA LYS A 109 -4.43 2.55 15.13
C LYS A 109 -4.68 1.46 16.16
N LYS A 110 -4.95 1.83 17.42
CA LYS A 110 -5.26 0.87 18.48
C LYS A 110 -6.52 0.08 18.15
N ALA A 111 -7.61 0.77 17.79
CA ALA A 111 -8.87 0.13 17.42
C ALA A 111 -8.69 -0.88 16.28
N ARG A 112 -7.96 -0.49 15.23
CA ARG A 112 -7.68 -1.39 14.10
C ARG A 112 -6.82 -2.60 14.48
N ARG A 113 -5.88 -2.45 15.42
CA ARG A 113 -5.11 -3.59 15.94
C ARG A 113 -5.97 -4.57 16.72
N GLU A 114 -6.91 -4.07 17.53
CA GLU A 114 -7.84 -4.94 18.26
C GLU A 114 -8.80 -5.67 17.31
N GLU A 115 -9.35 -4.97 16.32
CA GLU A 115 -10.19 -5.57 15.27
C GLU A 115 -9.44 -6.70 14.53
N MET A 116 -8.18 -6.47 14.15
CA MET A 116 -7.36 -7.51 13.50
C MET A 116 -7.13 -8.72 14.41
N LYS A 117 -6.91 -8.52 15.72
CA LYS A 117 -6.74 -9.62 16.68
C LYS A 117 -8.04 -10.41 16.85
N GLU A 118 -9.17 -9.74 16.94
CA GLU A 118 -10.49 -10.36 17.06
C GLU A 118 -10.81 -11.20 15.82
N ASN A 119 -10.63 -10.63 14.63
CA ASN A 119 -10.81 -11.34 13.36
C ASN A 119 -9.91 -12.57 13.26
N TYR A 120 -8.65 -12.46 13.70
CA TYR A 120 -7.74 -13.60 13.76
C TYR A 120 -8.23 -14.69 14.72
N ARG A 121 -8.71 -14.31 15.91
CA ARG A 121 -9.23 -15.24 16.91
C ARG A 121 -10.48 -15.97 16.39
N ASN A 122 -11.39 -15.24 15.75
CA ASN A 122 -12.62 -15.79 15.17
C ASN A 122 -12.32 -16.72 13.99
N SER A 123 -11.28 -16.45 13.18
CA SER A 123 -10.85 -17.34 12.08
C SER A 123 -10.22 -18.66 12.54
N LYS A 124 -9.95 -18.81 13.84
CA LYS A 124 -9.34 -19.99 14.48
C LYS A 124 -10.32 -20.80 15.32
N SER A 125 -11.50 -20.26 15.60
CA SER A 125 -12.61 -20.95 16.27
C SER A 125 -13.42 -21.76 15.26
#